data_AF-A0A1G2D3K8-F1
#
_entry.id   AF-A0A1G2D3K8-F1
#
_cell.length_a   1.000
_cell.length_b   1.000
_cell.length_c   1.000
_cell.angle_alpha   90.00
_cell.angle_beta   90.00
_cell.angle_gamma   90.00
#
_symmetry.space_group_name_H-M   'P 1'
#
loop_
_entity.id
_entity.type
_entity.pdbx_description
1 polymer ?
#
loop_
_entity_poly.entity_id
_entity_poly.type
_entity_poly.pdbx_seq_one_letter_code
_entity_poly.pdbx_strand_id
1 'polypeptide(L)'
;MKTQAEDKLAYAVMIETASSSAEVAATGEKTVIAKASGKIVAYNEQTNTQRLIKNTRFQAPSGKIYRIRDSITIPKGVVVNGAIRPGTLEVTVYADDAGPEYNSVPVDFTIPGLKNSTIYQKVYARSKGPLAGGASGTVKTVSDQDLKQAGENLRIQLETKLRAKARGNLAASQIAYDQGIVVLLGEPALSNAQASSNNKAIVSAEGTIYVVTFQRADLTQALVKVLSPESEGESITIANLDALEFSMEQKKGNLLLDASMLDFTIKGVPELSWAIDDASVKTSLLGLPKERFTEVLSRNASVLRAKADIRPMWKRSFPEDPEKISVILVDEMPTEE
;
A
#
# COMPACT_ATOMS: atom_id res chain seq x y z
N MET A 1 -11.82 6.17 -37.75
CA MET A 1 -10.45 6.64 -38.07
C MET A 1 -9.57 6.43 -36.84
N LYS A 2 -8.30 6.05 -37.00
CA LYS A 2 -7.33 6.12 -35.89
C LYS A 2 -6.81 7.55 -35.87
N THR A 3 -7.28 8.35 -34.92
CA THR A 3 -6.81 9.73 -34.73
C THR A 3 -5.83 9.71 -33.57
N GLN A 4 -4.57 10.08 -33.81
CA GLN A 4 -3.56 10.28 -32.76
C GLN A 4 -3.66 11.73 -32.29
N ALA A 5 -3.85 11.93 -30.99
CA ALA A 5 -3.77 13.25 -30.37
C ALA A 5 -2.32 13.49 -29.92
N GLU A 6 -1.74 14.65 -30.26
CA GLU A 6 -0.50 15.15 -29.66
C GLU A 6 -0.73 15.83 -28.29
N ASP A 7 -1.97 15.81 -27.78
CA ASP A 7 -2.35 16.47 -26.53
C ASP A 7 -2.19 15.56 -25.32
N LYS A 8 -1.48 16.06 -24.31
CA LYS A 8 -1.23 15.37 -23.04
C LYS A 8 -2.44 15.52 -22.12
N LEU A 9 -2.97 14.40 -21.63
CA LEU A 9 -4.00 14.35 -20.59
C LEU A 9 -3.36 14.10 -19.23
N ALA A 10 -3.71 14.92 -18.24
CA ALA A 10 -3.28 14.69 -16.86
C ALA A 10 -3.98 13.45 -16.27
N TYR A 11 -3.23 12.64 -15.53
CA TYR A 11 -3.75 11.51 -14.78
C TYR A 11 -3.21 11.54 -13.36
N ALA A 12 -3.87 10.79 -12.47
CA ALA A 12 -3.36 10.50 -11.14
C ALA A 12 -3.25 8.99 -10.93
N VAL A 13 -2.44 8.59 -9.95
CA VAL A 13 -2.37 7.19 -9.49
C VAL A 13 -2.92 7.15 -8.08
N MET A 14 -4.09 6.55 -7.91
CA MET A 14 -4.64 6.22 -6.60
C MET A 14 -3.92 4.98 -6.06
N ILE A 15 -3.53 5.04 -4.78
CA ILE A 15 -2.79 3.96 -4.11
C ILE A 15 -3.61 3.52 -2.90
N GLU A 16 -3.95 2.24 -2.87
CA GLU A 16 -4.64 1.64 -1.72
C GLU A 16 -3.88 0.41 -1.24
N THR A 17 -3.82 0.25 0.08
CA THR A 17 -3.23 -0.92 0.73
C THR A 17 -4.27 -1.69 1.53
N ALA A 18 -4.03 -2.99 1.67
CA ALA A 18 -4.81 -3.89 2.50
C ALA A 18 -3.95 -5.06 3.00
N SER A 19 -4.42 -5.69 4.07
CA SER A 19 -3.91 -6.96 4.56
C SER A 19 -5.07 -7.94 4.77
N SER A 20 -4.74 -9.23 4.66
CA SER A 20 -5.63 -10.34 4.94
C SER A 20 -4.85 -11.43 5.68
N SER A 21 -5.54 -12.18 6.54
CA SER A 21 -4.97 -13.30 7.26
C SER A 21 -5.92 -14.47 7.31
N ALA A 22 -5.33 -15.66 7.39
CA ALA A 22 -6.05 -16.93 7.49
C ALA A 22 -5.34 -17.81 8.52
N GLU A 23 -6.15 -18.52 9.30
CA GLU A 23 -5.63 -19.52 10.22
C GLU A 23 -5.55 -20.87 9.51
N VAL A 24 -4.40 -21.54 9.62
CA VAL A 24 -4.12 -22.81 8.95
C VAL A 24 -3.52 -23.82 9.91
N ALA A 25 -3.63 -25.10 9.57
CA ALA A 25 -3.05 -26.18 10.37
C ALA A 25 -1.51 -26.13 10.32
N ALA A 26 -0.86 -26.33 11.46
CA ALA A 26 0.58 -26.49 11.57
C ALA A 26 0.94 -27.98 11.37
N THR A 27 0.78 -28.48 10.14
CA THR A 27 1.01 -29.89 9.79
C THR A 27 2.49 -30.21 9.52
N GLY A 28 3.31 -29.19 9.28
CA GLY A 28 4.73 -29.31 9.07
C GLY A 28 5.51 -29.37 10.37
N GLU A 29 6.78 -29.72 10.25
CA GLU A 29 7.73 -29.79 11.36
C GLU A 29 9.00 -29.02 10.99
N LYS A 30 9.50 -28.21 11.91
CA LYS A 30 10.77 -27.49 11.75
C LYS A 30 11.66 -27.79 12.94
N THR A 31 12.88 -28.24 12.67
CA THR A 31 13.90 -28.34 13.70
C THR A 31 14.42 -26.94 14.03
N VAL A 32 14.28 -26.52 15.28
CA VAL A 32 14.86 -25.28 15.80
C VAL A 32 16.13 -25.63 16.53
N ILE A 33 17.23 -24.98 16.15
CA ILE A 33 18.54 -25.12 16.79
C ILE A 33 19.04 -23.69 17.05
N ALA A 34 18.84 -23.20 18.27
CA ALA A 34 19.19 -21.84 18.67
C ALA A 34 20.00 -21.83 19.97
N LYS A 35 21.01 -20.96 20.01
CA LYS A 35 21.92 -20.78 21.15
C LYS A 35 21.43 -19.62 22.01
N ALA A 36 21.38 -19.81 23.32
CA ALA A 36 21.04 -18.72 24.23
C ALA A 36 22.12 -17.63 24.19
N SER A 37 21.71 -16.39 24.40
CA SER A 37 22.63 -15.27 24.49
C SER A 37 22.15 -14.22 25.47
N GLY A 38 23.05 -13.33 25.87
CA GLY A 38 22.71 -12.21 26.72
C GLY A 38 23.94 -11.42 27.15
N LYS A 39 23.70 -10.31 27.83
CA LYS A 39 24.74 -9.38 28.27
C LYS A 39 25.26 -9.78 29.64
N ILE A 40 26.58 -9.83 29.78
CA ILE A 40 27.29 -9.94 31.05
C ILE A 40 28.13 -8.69 31.27
N VAL A 41 28.41 -8.38 32.52
CA VAL A 41 29.42 -7.42 32.93
C VAL A 41 30.61 -8.22 33.45
N ALA A 42 31.75 -8.08 32.80
CA ALA A 42 33.01 -8.63 33.26
C ALA A 42 33.69 -7.64 34.20
N TYR A 43 34.29 -8.14 35.28
CA TYR A 43 34.92 -7.39 36.35
C TYR A 43 36.39 -7.80 36.45
N ASN A 44 37.27 -6.82 36.68
CA ASN A 44 38.69 -7.04 36.89
C ASN A 44 39.18 -6.21 38.10
N GLU A 45 39.58 -6.91 39.16
CA GLU A 45 40.12 -6.34 40.40
C GLU A 45 41.65 -6.23 40.39
N GLN A 46 42.32 -6.62 39.31
CA GLN A 46 43.77 -6.49 39.18
C GLN A 46 44.19 -5.03 38.95
N THR A 47 45.44 -4.74 39.27
CA THR A 47 46.08 -3.44 38.97
C THR A 47 46.52 -3.31 37.50
N ASN A 48 46.41 -4.37 36.71
CA ASN A 48 46.68 -4.42 35.28
C ASN A 48 45.39 -4.72 34.51
N THR A 49 45.36 -4.37 33.22
CA THR A 49 44.24 -4.74 32.35
C THR A 49 44.22 -6.26 32.12
N GLN A 50 43.03 -6.83 31.96
CA GLN A 50 42.86 -8.26 31.64
C GLN A 50 42.33 -8.42 30.23
N ARG A 51 43.17 -8.95 29.33
CA ARG A 51 42.75 -9.35 28.00
C ARG A 51 42.13 -10.74 28.05
N LEU A 52 40.93 -10.89 27.52
CA LEU A 52 40.29 -12.18 27.24
C LEU A 52 40.25 -12.38 25.73
N ILE A 53 40.70 -13.53 25.26
CA ILE A 53 40.80 -13.82 23.84
C ILE A 53 39.43 -14.20 23.26
N LYS A 54 39.32 -14.16 21.93
CA LYS A 54 38.17 -14.69 21.21
C LYS A 54 37.82 -16.10 21.71
N ASN A 55 36.52 -16.38 21.90
CA ASN A 55 35.98 -17.64 22.39
C ASN A 55 36.35 -18.01 23.84
N THR A 56 36.80 -17.06 24.67
CA THR A 56 36.98 -17.28 26.11
C THR A 56 35.70 -17.82 26.74
N ARG A 57 35.85 -18.85 27.58
CA ARG A 57 34.76 -19.54 28.27
C ARG A 57 34.36 -18.82 29.56
N PHE A 58 33.07 -18.61 29.71
CA PHE A 58 32.39 -18.19 30.93
C PHE A 58 31.50 -19.34 31.39
N GLN A 59 31.77 -19.88 32.58
CA GLN A 59 31.05 -21.02 33.11
C GLN A 59 30.04 -20.57 34.17
N ALA A 60 28.77 -20.87 33.92
CA ALA A 60 27.68 -20.66 34.88
C ALA A 60 27.73 -21.69 36.01
N PRO A 61 27.01 -21.48 37.13
CA PRO A 61 26.95 -22.43 38.24
C PRO A 61 26.37 -23.80 37.83
N SER A 62 25.52 -23.81 36.80
CA SER A 62 24.97 -25.04 36.19
C SER A 62 25.99 -25.86 35.39
N GLY A 63 27.24 -25.39 35.26
CA GLY A 63 28.27 -25.99 34.43
C GLY A 63 28.17 -25.64 32.94
N LYS A 64 27.12 -24.92 32.52
CA LYS A 64 26.94 -24.48 31.14
C LYS A 64 27.96 -23.41 30.76
N ILE A 65 28.48 -23.53 29.54
CA ILE A 65 29.53 -22.66 29.01
C ILE A 65 28.92 -21.63 28.06
N TYR A 66 29.36 -20.39 28.19
CA TYR A 66 29.06 -19.29 27.29
C TYR A 66 30.36 -18.64 26.84
N ARG A 67 30.36 -18.04 25.65
CA ARG A 67 31.57 -17.49 25.02
C ARG A 67 31.34 -16.12 24.46
N ILE A 68 32.39 -15.30 24.54
CA ILE A 68 32.52 -14.08 23.76
C ILE A 68 32.97 -14.42 22.34
N ARG A 69 32.48 -13.68 21.34
CA ARG A 69 32.85 -13.90 19.92
C ARG A 69 34.15 -13.22 19.52
N ASP A 70 34.50 -12.14 20.22
CA ASP A 70 35.68 -11.32 19.93
C ASP A 70 36.54 -11.18 21.17
N SER A 71 37.82 -10.84 20.96
CA SER A 71 38.71 -10.57 22.09
C SER A 71 38.27 -9.26 22.76
N ILE A 72 38.32 -9.23 24.09
CA ILE A 72 38.00 -8.05 24.89
C ILE A 72 39.13 -7.72 25.85
N THR A 73 39.23 -6.46 26.26
CA THR A 73 40.19 -6.03 27.27
C THR A 73 39.43 -5.33 28.39
N ILE A 74 39.39 -5.96 29.55
CA ILE A 74 38.75 -5.41 30.75
C ILE A 74 39.73 -4.43 31.39
N PRO A 75 39.32 -3.17 31.66
CA PRO A 75 40.16 -2.19 32.35
C PRO A 75 40.69 -2.72 33.69
N LYS A 76 41.79 -2.14 34.17
CA LYS A 76 42.28 -2.41 35.53
C LYS A 76 41.32 -1.86 36.58
N GLY A 77 41.32 -2.47 37.77
CA GLY A 77 40.71 -1.88 38.96
C GLY A 77 41.50 -0.68 39.48
N VAL A 78 40.82 0.16 40.26
CA VAL A 78 41.41 1.32 40.96
C VAL A 78 41.10 1.26 42.44
N VAL A 79 42.02 1.73 43.28
CA VAL A 79 41.78 1.86 44.72
C VAL A 79 41.25 3.26 45.00
N VAL A 80 40.05 3.35 45.58
CA VAL A 80 39.41 4.60 45.97
C VAL A 80 39.09 4.49 47.45
N ASN A 81 39.66 5.39 48.26
CA ASN A 81 39.48 5.42 49.73
C ASN A 81 39.80 4.07 50.41
N GLY A 82 40.86 3.39 49.98
CA GLY A 82 41.28 2.10 50.53
C GLY A 82 40.46 0.88 50.05
N ALA A 83 39.39 1.07 49.28
CA ALA A 83 38.58 -0.01 48.70
C ALA A 83 38.89 -0.21 47.21
N ILE A 84 38.94 -1.47 46.76
CA ILE A 84 39.10 -1.81 45.34
C ILE A 84 37.77 -1.55 44.61
N ARG A 85 37.84 -0.76 43.54
CA ARG A 85 36.78 -0.65 42.54
C ARG A 85 37.21 -1.39 41.28
N PRO A 86 36.55 -2.49 40.91
CA PRO A 86 36.92 -3.25 39.72
C PRO A 86 36.74 -2.43 38.44
N GLY A 87 37.64 -2.65 37.48
CA GLY A 87 37.39 -2.23 36.11
C GLY A 87 36.30 -3.11 35.51
N THR A 88 35.42 -2.53 34.70
CA THR A 88 34.26 -3.25 34.15
C THR A 88 34.16 -3.12 32.65
N LEU A 89 33.58 -4.13 32.01
CA LEU A 89 33.23 -4.12 30.60
C LEU A 89 31.96 -4.93 30.37
N GLU A 90 30.98 -4.33 29.71
CA GLU A 90 29.79 -5.05 29.24
C GLU A 90 30.09 -5.76 27.93
N VAL A 91 29.71 -7.03 27.82
CA VAL A 91 29.89 -7.84 26.61
C VAL A 91 28.73 -8.82 26.45
N THR A 92 28.38 -9.15 25.20
CA THR A 92 27.42 -10.21 24.90
C THR A 92 28.12 -11.56 24.85
N VAL A 93 27.56 -12.55 25.54
CA VAL A 93 27.98 -13.95 25.46
C VAL A 93 26.92 -14.80 24.79
N TYR A 94 27.39 -15.91 24.20
CA TYR A 94 26.56 -16.89 23.49
C TYR A 94 26.85 -18.28 24.04
N ALA A 95 25.83 -19.12 24.18
CA ALA A 95 25.96 -20.50 24.64
C ALA A 95 26.94 -21.32 23.77
N ASP A 96 27.64 -22.29 24.38
CA ASP A 96 28.54 -23.19 23.66
C ASP A 96 27.75 -24.09 22.71
N ASP A 97 26.58 -24.57 23.13
CA ASP A 97 25.64 -25.36 22.32
C ASP A 97 24.24 -24.74 22.26
N ALA A 98 23.41 -25.28 21.37
CA ALA A 98 22.00 -24.93 21.23
C ALA A 98 21.15 -25.75 22.18
N GLY A 99 20.08 -25.15 22.72
CA GLY A 99 19.12 -25.85 23.55
C GLY A 99 18.54 -25.01 24.69
N PRO A 100 17.33 -25.35 25.16
CA PRO A 100 16.65 -24.61 26.22
C PRO A 100 17.39 -24.68 27.57
N GLU A 101 18.25 -25.67 27.77
CA GLU A 101 19.09 -25.83 28.96
C GLU A 101 20.20 -24.78 29.10
N TYR A 102 20.41 -23.95 28.08
CA TYR A 102 21.26 -22.77 28.13
C TYR A 102 20.48 -21.47 28.42
N ASN A 103 19.16 -21.54 28.62
CA ASN A 103 18.43 -20.40 29.16
C ASN A 103 18.62 -20.34 30.68
N SER A 104 18.84 -19.15 31.23
CA SER A 104 19.12 -18.95 32.65
C SER A 104 18.57 -17.62 33.14
N VAL A 105 18.09 -17.62 34.39
CA VAL A 105 17.97 -16.38 35.17
C VAL A 105 19.34 -15.71 35.35
N PRO A 106 19.42 -14.46 35.83
CA PRO A 106 20.69 -13.85 36.11
C PRO A 106 21.58 -14.70 37.05
N VAL A 107 22.84 -14.92 36.65
CA VAL A 107 23.83 -15.73 37.36
C VAL A 107 25.24 -15.10 37.28
N ASP A 108 26.09 -15.55 38.20
CA ASP A 108 27.52 -15.23 38.22
C ASP A 108 28.32 -16.27 37.43
N PHE A 109 29.34 -15.82 36.72
CA PHE A 109 30.21 -16.64 35.88
C PHE A 109 31.63 -16.68 36.41
N THR A 110 32.22 -17.86 36.29
CA THR A 110 33.67 -18.04 36.43
C THR A 110 34.32 -18.10 35.04
N ILE A 111 35.63 -17.88 34.98
CA ILE A 111 36.42 -17.98 33.74
C ILE A 111 37.39 -19.16 33.88
N PRO A 112 37.01 -20.39 33.48
CA PRO A 112 37.79 -21.59 33.79
C PRO A 112 39.22 -21.58 33.27
N GLY A 113 39.47 -20.85 32.18
CA GLY A 113 40.81 -20.68 31.62
C GLY A 113 41.80 -19.97 32.55
N LEU A 114 41.33 -19.31 33.62
CA LEU A 114 42.18 -18.62 34.58
C LEU A 114 42.43 -19.45 35.86
N LYS A 115 41.78 -20.61 36.03
CA LYS A 115 41.68 -21.39 37.29
C LYS A 115 43.01 -21.69 37.98
N ASN A 116 44.09 -21.90 37.23
CA ASN A 116 45.42 -22.22 37.76
C ASN A 116 46.28 -20.99 38.08
N SER A 117 45.65 -19.82 38.24
CA SER A 117 46.35 -18.56 38.52
C SER A 117 45.66 -17.78 39.64
N THR A 118 46.42 -16.90 40.30
CA THR A 118 45.90 -15.95 41.29
C THR A 118 44.91 -14.94 40.68
N ILE A 119 44.81 -14.90 39.35
CA ILE A 119 43.88 -14.05 38.59
C ILE A 119 42.45 -14.57 38.66
N TYR A 120 42.27 -15.90 38.82
CA TYR A 120 40.94 -16.53 38.77
C TYR A 120 39.93 -15.93 39.74
N GLN A 121 40.38 -15.55 40.94
CA GLN A 121 39.52 -14.94 41.96
C GLN A 121 39.28 -13.44 41.72
N LYS A 122 40.13 -12.79 40.92
CA LYS A 122 40.12 -11.34 40.68
C LYS A 122 39.42 -10.94 39.38
N VAL A 123 39.11 -11.90 38.51
CA VAL A 123 38.44 -11.67 37.23
C VAL A 123 37.25 -12.62 37.11
N TYR A 124 36.05 -12.05 37.11
CA TYR A 124 34.78 -12.76 37.06
C TYR A 124 33.78 -11.99 36.21
N ALA A 125 32.60 -12.57 35.95
CA ALA A 125 31.54 -11.83 35.29
C ALA A 125 30.18 -12.12 35.93
N ARG A 126 29.24 -11.21 35.73
CA ARG A 126 27.85 -11.38 36.18
C ARG A 126 26.92 -11.05 35.03
N SER A 127 25.85 -11.81 34.86
CA SER A 127 24.82 -11.45 33.90
C SER A 127 24.13 -10.14 34.29
N LYS A 128 23.85 -9.29 33.29
CA LYS A 128 23.05 -8.08 33.48
C LYS A 128 21.55 -8.34 33.44
N GLY A 129 21.14 -9.48 32.86
CA GLY A 129 19.77 -9.95 32.74
C GLY A 129 19.74 -11.45 32.42
N PRO A 130 18.57 -12.05 32.18
CA PRO A 130 18.50 -13.45 31.81
C PRO A 130 19.25 -13.75 30.52
N LEU A 131 19.81 -14.95 30.41
CA LEU A 131 20.30 -15.51 29.16
C LEU A 131 19.14 -16.27 28.51
N ALA A 132 18.80 -15.91 27.27
CA ALA A 132 17.59 -16.39 26.61
C ALA A 132 17.81 -16.70 25.13
N GLY A 133 16.84 -17.38 24.51
CA GLY A 133 16.85 -17.73 23.08
C GLY A 133 17.47 -19.09 22.77
N GLY A 134 17.87 -19.86 23.78
CA GLY A 134 18.27 -21.26 23.62
C GLY A 134 17.06 -22.13 23.31
N ALA A 135 17.13 -22.90 22.22
CA ALA A 135 16.09 -23.85 21.83
C ALA A 135 16.69 -25.01 21.02
N SER A 136 16.18 -26.21 21.25
CA SER A 136 16.52 -27.42 20.49
C SER A 136 15.29 -28.31 20.41
N GLY A 137 15.03 -28.88 19.22
CA GLY A 137 13.92 -29.82 19.01
C GLY A 137 13.07 -29.50 17.78
N THR A 138 12.07 -30.33 17.56
CA THR A 138 11.12 -30.18 16.46
C THR A 138 9.89 -29.42 16.94
N VAL A 139 9.60 -28.27 16.32
CA VAL A 139 8.36 -27.54 16.53
C VAL A 139 7.44 -27.73 15.34
N LYS A 140 6.14 -27.84 15.60
CA LYS A 140 5.15 -27.82 14.52
C LYS A 140 5.15 -26.44 13.86
N THR A 141 5.09 -26.45 12.54
CA THR A 141 5.02 -25.26 11.69
C THR A 141 3.99 -25.50 10.60
N VAL A 142 3.62 -24.46 9.86
CA VAL A 142 2.88 -24.63 8.61
C VAL A 142 3.81 -25.29 7.60
N SER A 143 3.34 -26.33 6.91
CA SER A 143 4.08 -26.95 5.82
C SER A 143 4.15 -26.01 4.62
N ASP A 144 5.16 -26.16 3.76
CA ASP A 144 5.28 -25.32 2.55
C ASP A 144 4.05 -25.46 1.64
N GLN A 145 3.43 -26.65 1.61
CA GLN A 145 2.20 -26.91 0.87
C GLN A 145 1.01 -26.15 1.44
N ASP A 146 0.82 -26.19 2.77
CA ASP A 146 -0.26 -25.47 3.43
C ASP A 146 -0.07 -23.96 3.32
N LEU A 147 1.17 -23.47 3.42
CA LEU A 147 1.50 -22.06 3.26
C LEU A 147 1.22 -21.59 1.84
N LYS A 148 1.54 -22.39 0.82
CA LYS A 148 1.21 -22.10 -0.58
C LYS A 148 -0.30 -22.05 -0.80
N GLN A 149 -1.05 -23.04 -0.29
CA GLN A 149 -2.51 -23.08 -0.44
C GLN A 149 -3.20 -21.92 0.28
N ALA A 150 -2.75 -21.61 1.50
CA ALA A 150 -3.19 -20.43 2.24
C ALA A 150 -2.90 -19.15 1.46
N GLY A 151 -1.71 -19.08 0.86
CA GLY A 151 -1.25 -18.01 -0.01
C GLY A 151 -2.19 -17.72 -1.16
N GLU A 152 -2.55 -18.73 -1.95
CA GLU A 152 -3.45 -18.56 -3.09
C GLU A 152 -4.84 -18.05 -2.67
N ASN A 153 -5.39 -18.61 -1.59
CA ASN A 153 -6.68 -18.14 -1.05
C ASN A 153 -6.59 -16.68 -0.56
N LEU A 154 -5.52 -16.33 0.14
CA LEU A 154 -5.28 -14.96 0.60
C LEU A 154 -5.10 -13.99 -0.56
N ARG A 155 -4.40 -14.39 -1.64
CA ARG A 155 -4.22 -13.56 -2.85
C ARG A 155 -5.56 -13.16 -3.46
N ILE A 156 -6.47 -14.12 -3.66
CA ILE A 156 -7.81 -13.85 -4.23
C ILE A 156 -8.63 -12.91 -3.33
N GLN A 157 -8.64 -13.17 -2.02
CA GLN A 157 -9.36 -12.33 -1.07
C GLN A 157 -8.80 -10.91 -1.02
N LEU A 158 -7.47 -10.80 -1.03
CA LEU A 158 -6.76 -9.54 -0.94
C LEU A 158 -6.96 -8.70 -2.21
N GLU A 159 -6.90 -9.30 -3.40
CA GLU A 159 -7.22 -8.61 -4.65
C GLU A 159 -8.67 -8.10 -4.65
N THR A 160 -9.62 -8.93 -4.24
CA THR A 160 -11.04 -8.55 -4.15
C THR A 160 -11.22 -7.36 -3.20
N LYS A 161 -10.60 -7.42 -2.02
CA LYS A 161 -10.65 -6.36 -1.00
C LYS A 161 -10.02 -5.05 -1.49
N LEU A 162 -8.87 -5.13 -2.16
CA LEU A 162 -8.19 -3.98 -2.73
C LEU A 162 -9.04 -3.30 -3.82
N ARG A 163 -9.60 -4.08 -4.75
CA ARG A 163 -10.50 -3.56 -5.80
C ARG A 163 -11.76 -2.91 -5.22
N ALA A 164 -12.37 -3.52 -4.21
CA ALA A 164 -13.53 -2.95 -3.53
C ALA A 164 -13.18 -1.62 -2.83
N LYS A 165 -12.04 -1.56 -2.15
CA LYS A 165 -11.54 -0.34 -1.48
C LYS A 165 -11.25 0.77 -2.50
N ALA A 166 -10.55 0.45 -3.59
CA ALA A 166 -10.28 1.39 -4.67
C ALA A 166 -11.58 1.95 -5.27
N ARG A 167 -12.58 1.10 -5.56
CA ARG A 167 -13.88 1.56 -6.07
C ARG A 167 -14.63 2.43 -5.08
N GLY A 168 -14.59 2.09 -3.79
CA GLY A 168 -15.25 2.87 -2.73
C GLY A 168 -14.60 4.23 -2.48
N ASN A 169 -13.30 4.37 -2.78
CA ASN A 169 -12.55 5.61 -2.58
C ASN A 169 -12.44 6.47 -3.86
N LEU A 170 -12.93 5.98 -5.00
CA LEU A 170 -12.94 6.74 -6.25
C LEU A 170 -13.97 7.87 -6.16
N ALA A 171 -13.52 9.12 -6.34
CA ALA A 171 -14.43 10.26 -6.30
C ALA A 171 -15.37 10.27 -7.50
N ALA A 172 -16.59 10.82 -7.34
CA ALA A 172 -17.58 10.89 -8.43
C ALA A 172 -17.10 11.73 -9.64
N SER A 173 -16.17 12.68 -9.43
CA SER A 173 -15.55 13.46 -10.51
C SER A 173 -14.46 12.70 -11.27
N GLN A 174 -14.06 11.53 -10.77
CA GLN A 174 -12.99 10.71 -11.34
C GLN A 174 -13.56 9.52 -12.09
N ILE A 175 -12.73 8.98 -12.97
CA ILE A 175 -12.99 7.73 -13.69
C ILE A 175 -11.72 6.88 -13.72
N ALA A 176 -11.92 5.57 -13.65
CA ALA A 176 -10.87 4.57 -13.73
C ALA A 176 -11.38 3.35 -14.49
N TYR A 177 -10.49 2.63 -15.15
CA TYR A 177 -10.81 1.43 -15.92
C TYR A 177 -10.04 0.24 -15.39
N ASP A 178 -10.62 -0.97 -15.48
CA ASP A 178 -9.99 -2.18 -14.93
C ASP A 178 -8.60 -2.47 -15.56
N GLN A 179 -8.38 -2.09 -16.82
CA GLN A 179 -7.08 -2.22 -17.49
C GLN A 179 -6.03 -1.19 -17.04
N GLY A 180 -6.43 -0.15 -16.31
CA GLY A 180 -5.54 0.82 -15.65
C GLY A 180 -5.14 0.43 -14.24
N ILE A 181 -5.41 -0.83 -13.83
CA ILE A 181 -5.15 -1.33 -12.48
C ILE A 181 -3.91 -2.21 -12.48
N VAL A 182 -2.98 -1.92 -11.56
CA VAL A 182 -1.83 -2.76 -11.25
C VAL A 182 -1.93 -3.21 -9.79
N VAL A 183 -1.87 -4.52 -9.55
CA VAL A 183 -1.91 -5.10 -8.20
C VAL A 183 -0.54 -5.69 -7.87
N LEU A 184 0.01 -5.32 -6.72
CA LEU A 184 1.22 -5.88 -6.14
C LEU A 184 0.86 -6.60 -4.84
N LEU A 185 1.00 -7.92 -4.83
CA LEU A 185 0.73 -8.75 -3.66
C LEU A 185 2.06 -9.20 -3.06
N GLY A 186 2.21 -9.02 -1.75
CA GLY A 186 3.32 -9.58 -0.99
C GLY A 186 3.21 -11.10 -0.86
N GLU A 187 4.35 -11.74 -0.61
CA GLU A 187 4.35 -13.18 -0.32
C GLU A 187 3.67 -13.47 1.02
N PRO A 188 2.85 -14.52 1.10
CA PRO A 188 2.25 -14.95 2.36
C PRO A 188 3.34 -15.36 3.35
N ALA A 189 3.21 -14.90 4.59
CA ALA A 189 4.16 -15.19 5.65
C ALA A 189 3.46 -15.61 6.94
N LEU A 190 4.17 -16.33 7.79
CA LEU A 190 3.71 -16.62 9.15
C LEU A 190 3.65 -15.33 9.96
N SER A 191 2.49 -15.10 10.57
CA SER A 191 2.25 -13.99 11.48
C SER A 191 2.67 -14.36 12.91
N ASN A 192 3.10 -13.36 13.67
CA ASN A 192 3.33 -13.50 15.12
C ASN A 192 2.03 -13.45 15.94
N ALA A 193 0.87 -13.27 15.29
CA ALA A 193 -0.42 -13.27 15.95
C ALA A 193 -0.74 -14.64 16.59
N GLN A 194 -1.40 -14.61 17.74
CA GLN A 194 -1.74 -15.82 18.48
C GLN A 194 -2.88 -16.58 17.77
N ALA A 195 -2.60 -17.80 17.34
CA ALA A 195 -3.61 -18.71 16.81
C ALA A 195 -4.53 -19.25 17.91
N SER A 196 -5.69 -19.77 17.50
CA SER A 196 -6.71 -20.37 18.36
C SER A 196 -6.25 -21.63 19.09
N SER A 197 -5.20 -22.30 18.60
CA SER A 197 -4.63 -23.50 19.24
C SER A 197 -3.18 -23.74 18.82
N ASN A 198 -2.46 -24.54 19.61
CA ASN A 198 -1.03 -24.85 19.40
C ASN A 198 -0.74 -25.68 18.13
N ASN A 199 -1.76 -26.23 17.47
CA ASN A 199 -1.63 -26.98 16.20
C ASN A 199 -2.02 -26.14 14.98
N LYS A 200 -2.14 -24.81 15.14
CA LYS A 200 -2.48 -23.89 14.08
C LYS A 200 -1.52 -22.70 14.07
N ALA A 201 -1.45 -22.03 12.93
CA ALA A 201 -0.72 -20.77 12.79
C ALA A 201 -1.52 -19.82 11.91
N ILE A 202 -1.21 -18.52 12.03
CA ILE A 202 -1.82 -17.49 11.21
C ILE A 202 -0.84 -17.19 10.06
N VAL A 203 -1.34 -17.30 8.84
CA VAL A 203 -0.66 -16.82 7.63
C VAL A 203 -1.29 -15.49 7.26
N SER A 204 -0.47 -14.50 6.95
CA SER A 204 -0.92 -13.17 6.52
C SER A 204 -0.21 -12.76 5.24
N ALA A 205 -0.91 -11.97 4.43
CA ALA A 205 -0.37 -11.31 3.25
C ALA A 205 -0.82 -9.85 3.21
N GLU A 206 0.02 -9.01 2.66
CA GLU A 206 -0.25 -7.60 2.41
C GLU A 206 -0.18 -7.31 0.92
N GLY A 207 -0.86 -6.26 0.48
CA GLY A 207 -0.91 -5.93 -0.94
C GLY A 207 -1.25 -4.48 -1.15
N THR A 208 -0.86 -4.00 -2.32
CA THR A 208 -1.06 -2.64 -2.80
C THR A 208 -1.72 -2.69 -4.17
N ILE A 209 -2.74 -1.87 -4.37
CA ILE A 209 -3.34 -1.62 -5.69
C ILE A 209 -3.01 -0.20 -6.11
N TYR A 210 -2.59 -0.07 -7.36
CA TYR A 210 -2.36 1.19 -8.05
C TYR A 210 -3.40 1.31 -9.15
N VAL A 211 -4.12 2.43 -9.18
CA VAL A 211 -5.20 2.67 -10.13
C VAL A 211 -4.94 3.98 -10.86
N VAL A 212 -4.79 3.92 -12.18
CA VAL A 212 -4.77 5.11 -13.03
C VAL A 212 -6.17 5.74 -13.03
N THR A 213 -6.25 7.01 -12.65
CA THR A 213 -7.49 7.77 -12.61
C THR A 213 -7.38 9.04 -13.46
N PHE A 214 -8.49 9.44 -14.05
CA PHE A 214 -8.63 10.70 -14.78
C PHE A 214 -9.75 11.52 -14.17
N GLN A 215 -9.69 12.85 -14.27
CA GLN A 215 -10.90 13.65 -14.07
C GLN A 215 -11.83 13.44 -15.26
N ARG A 216 -13.12 13.24 -14.98
CA ARG A 216 -14.14 13.02 -16.01
C ARG A 216 -14.21 14.18 -17.01
N ALA A 217 -14.12 15.41 -16.50
CA ALA A 217 -14.14 16.62 -17.32
C ALA A 217 -12.95 16.65 -18.29
N ASP A 218 -11.74 16.43 -17.77
CA ASP A 218 -10.51 16.46 -18.58
C ASP A 218 -10.50 15.35 -19.65
N LEU A 219 -10.93 14.14 -19.28
CA LEU A 219 -11.03 13.04 -20.24
C LEU A 219 -12.09 13.32 -21.31
N THR A 220 -13.24 13.88 -20.92
CA THR A 220 -14.30 14.27 -21.86
C THR A 220 -13.79 15.31 -22.84
N GLN A 221 -13.13 16.36 -22.35
CA GLN A 221 -12.56 17.40 -23.20
C GLN A 221 -11.51 16.84 -24.17
N ALA A 222 -10.63 15.95 -23.70
CA ALA A 222 -9.63 15.29 -24.54
C ALA A 222 -10.29 14.43 -25.65
N LEU A 223 -11.35 13.68 -25.34
CA LEU A 223 -12.07 12.89 -26.34
C LEU A 223 -12.83 13.77 -27.34
N VAL A 224 -13.52 14.82 -26.87
CA VAL A 224 -14.24 15.77 -27.73
C VAL A 224 -13.29 16.46 -28.70
N LYS A 225 -12.12 16.92 -28.23
CA LYS A 225 -11.11 17.56 -29.09
C LYS A 225 -10.65 16.65 -30.24
N VAL A 226 -10.60 15.34 -30.01
CA VAL A 226 -10.19 14.35 -31.02
C VAL A 226 -11.32 13.99 -31.99
N LEU A 227 -12.56 13.96 -31.50
CA LEU A 227 -13.72 13.46 -32.25
C LEU A 227 -14.51 14.55 -32.97
N SER A 228 -14.56 15.76 -32.38
CA SER A 228 -15.27 16.94 -32.89
C SER A 228 -14.46 18.21 -32.59
N PRO A 229 -13.29 18.40 -33.24
CA PRO A 229 -12.43 19.58 -33.02
C PRO A 229 -13.15 20.92 -33.20
N GLU A 230 -14.17 20.97 -34.07
CA GLU A 230 -15.01 22.15 -34.31
C GLU A 230 -15.87 22.55 -33.10
N SER A 231 -16.09 21.62 -32.16
CA SER A 231 -16.87 21.83 -30.95
C SER A 231 -15.99 22.11 -29.73
N GLU A 232 -14.71 22.42 -29.94
CA GLU A 232 -13.78 22.76 -28.85
C GLU A 232 -14.23 24.05 -28.14
N GLY A 233 -14.41 23.96 -26.81
CA GLY A 233 -14.90 25.06 -25.97
C GLY A 233 -16.40 25.04 -25.71
N GLU A 234 -17.15 24.14 -26.37
CA GLU A 234 -18.55 23.89 -26.03
C GLU A 234 -18.69 23.02 -24.77
N SER A 235 -19.77 23.21 -24.03
CA SER A 235 -20.09 22.40 -22.85
C SER A 235 -20.65 21.05 -23.28
N ILE A 236 -19.76 20.06 -23.47
CA ILE A 236 -20.13 18.72 -23.91
C ILE A 236 -19.89 17.70 -22.80
N THR A 237 -20.81 16.74 -22.68
CA THR A 237 -20.69 15.58 -21.79
C THR A 237 -20.72 14.30 -22.61
N ILE A 238 -20.09 13.23 -22.10
CA ILE A 238 -20.18 11.89 -22.66
C ILE A 238 -20.93 11.01 -21.65
N ALA A 239 -22.15 10.61 -21.99
CA ALA A 239 -23.02 9.88 -21.06
C ALA A 239 -22.48 8.47 -20.74
N ASN A 240 -21.91 7.81 -21.73
CA ASN A 240 -21.44 6.42 -21.65
C ASN A 240 -19.93 6.31 -21.43
N LEU A 241 -19.30 7.28 -20.75
CA LEU A 241 -17.85 7.32 -20.56
C LEU A 241 -17.31 6.06 -19.88
N ASP A 242 -18.03 5.52 -18.88
CA ASP A 242 -17.65 4.29 -18.17
C ASP A 242 -17.75 3.02 -19.02
N ALA A 243 -18.52 3.05 -20.11
CA ALA A 243 -18.70 1.92 -21.01
C ALA A 243 -17.63 1.85 -22.11
N LEU A 244 -16.77 2.87 -22.22
CA LEU A 244 -15.70 2.89 -23.21
C LEU A 244 -14.60 1.89 -22.84
N GLU A 245 -14.06 1.22 -23.85
CA GLU A 245 -12.98 0.25 -23.68
C GLU A 245 -11.63 0.95 -23.58
N PHE A 246 -11.05 0.98 -22.38
CA PHE A 246 -9.71 1.49 -22.14
C PHE A 246 -8.66 0.37 -22.20
N SER A 247 -7.50 0.68 -22.79
CA SER A 247 -6.33 -0.21 -22.81
C SER A 247 -5.04 0.60 -22.68
N MET A 248 -4.07 0.06 -21.96
CA MET A 248 -2.71 0.61 -21.84
C MET A 248 -1.70 -0.52 -21.72
N GLU A 249 -0.41 -0.23 -21.90
CA GLU A 249 0.64 -1.21 -21.61
C GLU A 249 0.65 -1.54 -20.11
N GLN A 250 0.51 -2.82 -19.78
CA GLN A 250 0.53 -3.29 -18.40
C GLN A 250 1.91 -3.09 -17.78
N LYS A 251 1.97 -2.23 -16.76
CA LYS A 251 3.18 -2.03 -15.94
C LYS A 251 3.18 -3.01 -14.77
N LYS A 252 4.36 -3.42 -14.31
CA LYS A 252 4.51 -4.35 -13.18
C LYS A 252 4.94 -3.62 -11.92
N GLY A 253 4.38 -4.01 -10.78
CA GLY A 253 4.78 -3.50 -9.46
C GLY A 253 4.66 -1.98 -9.36
N ASN A 254 5.69 -1.34 -8.81
CA ASN A 254 5.74 0.11 -8.63
C ASN A 254 6.15 0.89 -9.90
N LEU A 255 6.45 0.22 -11.03
CA LEU A 255 6.89 0.89 -12.27
C LEU A 255 5.83 1.86 -12.83
N LEU A 256 4.56 1.70 -12.44
CA LEU A 256 3.50 2.65 -12.78
C LEU A 256 3.75 4.04 -12.16
N LEU A 257 4.42 4.11 -11.00
CA LEU A 257 4.75 5.37 -10.31
C LEU A 257 5.94 6.09 -10.94
N ASP A 258 6.83 5.34 -11.61
CA ASP A 258 8.03 5.89 -12.26
C ASP A 258 7.72 6.43 -13.67
N ALA A 259 6.55 6.11 -14.21
CA ALA A 259 6.12 6.57 -15.52
C ALA A 259 5.75 8.07 -15.47
N SER A 260 6.45 8.88 -16.26
CA SER A 260 6.11 10.30 -16.47
C SER A 260 5.04 10.52 -17.55
N MET A 261 4.87 9.54 -18.44
CA MET A 261 3.85 9.50 -19.47
C MET A 261 3.33 8.07 -19.62
N LEU A 262 2.04 7.94 -19.92
CA LEU A 262 1.37 6.68 -20.17
C LEU A 262 0.62 6.79 -21.49
N ASP A 263 0.96 5.91 -22.44
CA ASP A 263 0.19 5.75 -23.65
C ASP A 263 -1.01 4.83 -23.37
N PHE A 264 -2.19 5.29 -23.78
CA PHE A 264 -3.40 4.51 -23.68
C PHE A 264 -4.23 4.62 -24.97
N THR A 265 -5.19 3.73 -25.12
CA THR A 265 -6.18 3.75 -26.20
C THR A 265 -7.56 3.57 -25.60
N ILE A 266 -8.49 4.42 -26.02
CA ILE A 266 -9.92 4.28 -25.73
C ILE A 266 -10.64 3.89 -27.03
N LYS A 267 -11.52 2.89 -26.95
CA LYS A 267 -12.37 2.44 -28.06
C LYS A 267 -13.84 2.46 -27.63
N GLY A 268 -14.71 2.76 -28.58
CA GLY A 268 -16.16 2.79 -28.36
C GLY A 268 -16.84 3.83 -29.24
N VAL A 269 -18.16 3.94 -29.09
CA VAL A 269 -18.97 5.00 -29.70
C VAL A 269 -19.47 5.90 -28.57
N PRO A 270 -18.84 7.07 -28.34
CA PRO A 270 -19.26 7.96 -27.27
C PRO A 270 -20.58 8.63 -27.59
N GLU A 271 -21.45 8.68 -26.59
CA GLU A 271 -22.74 9.37 -26.63
C GLU A 271 -22.55 10.81 -26.17
N LEU A 272 -22.28 11.70 -27.14
CA LEU A 272 -22.09 13.12 -26.91
C LEU A 272 -23.43 13.79 -26.63
N SER A 273 -23.50 14.52 -25.52
CA SER A 273 -24.63 15.36 -25.17
C SER A 273 -24.16 16.78 -24.91
N TRP A 274 -24.69 17.71 -25.68
CA TRP A 274 -24.43 19.14 -25.54
C TRP A 274 -25.27 19.69 -24.39
N ALA A 275 -24.60 20.28 -23.41
CA ALA A 275 -25.27 21.04 -22.38
C ALA A 275 -25.72 22.38 -22.98
N ILE A 276 -27.03 22.56 -23.08
CA ILE A 276 -27.64 23.83 -23.45
C ILE A 276 -27.83 24.66 -22.17
N ASP A 277 -27.40 25.92 -22.19
CA ASP A 277 -27.78 26.87 -21.16
C ASP A 277 -29.22 27.32 -21.40
N ASP A 278 -30.16 26.60 -20.78
CA ASP A 278 -31.59 26.88 -20.85
C ASP A 278 -31.92 28.32 -20.47
N ALA A 279 -31.22 28.92 -19.51
CA ALA A 279 -31.48 30.28 -19.08
C ALA A 279 -31.07 31.28 -20.17
N SER A 280 -29.88 31.12 -20.75
CA SER A 280 -29.41 31.94 -21.87
C SER A 280 -30.34 31.83 -23.08
N VAL A 281 -30.78 30.61 -23.43
CA VAL A 281 -31.74 30.38 -24.51
C VAL A 281 -33.07 31.08 -24.22
N LYS A 282 -33.65 30.90 -23.03
CA LYS A 282 -34.90 31.58 -22.65
C LYS A 282 -34.78 33.10 -22.75
N THR A 283 -33.70 33.68 -22.21
CA THR A 283 -33.45 35.13 -22.26
C THR A 283 -33.37 35.64 -23.70
N SER A 284 -32.72 34.90 -24.59
CA SER A 284 -32.60 35.27 -26.01
C SER A 284 -33.94 35.24 -26.78
N LEU A 285 -34.95 34.53 -26.25
CA LEU A 285 -36.27 34.38 -26.85
C LEU A 285 -37.31 35.36 -26.33
N LEU A 286 -37.10 36.04 -25.20
CA LEU A 286 -38.12 36.89 -24.57
C LEU A 286 -38.65 37.99 -25.51
N GLY A 287 -39.97 38.00 -25.73
CA GLY A 287 -40.65 38.98 -26.59
C GLY A 287 -40.30 38.88 -28.08
N LEU A 288 -39.44 37.94 -28.49
CA LEU A 288 -38.98 37.82 -29.86
C LEU A 288 -40.12 37.33 -30.78
N PRO A 289 -40.29 37.88 -32.00
CA PRO A 289 -41.20 37.32 -32.99
C PRO A 289 -40.79 35.89 -33.38
N LYS A 290 -41.77 34.98 -33.55
CA LYS A 290 -41.52 33.57 -33.89
C LYS A 290 -40.70 33.42 -35.18
N GLU A 291 -40.91 34.33 -36.13
CA GLU A 291 -40.21 34.35 -37.42
C GLU A 291 -38.70 34.53 -37.28
N ARG A 292 -38.25 35.12 -36.16
CA ARG A 292 -36.82 35.33 -35.85
C ARG A 292 -36.21 34.20 -35.02
N PHE A 293 -36.96 33.14 -34.72
CA PHE A 293 -36.46 31.98 -33.97
C PHE A 293 -35.22 31.36 -34.61
N THR A 294 -35.19 31.25 -35.94
CA THR A 294 -34.04 30.70 -36.68
C THR A 294 -32.76 31.52 -36.48
N GLU A 295 -32.86 32.83 -36.25
CA GLU A 295 -31.71 33.68 -35.95
C GLU A 295 -31.08 33.31 -34.60
N VAL A 296 -31.92 33.04 -33.59
CA VAL A 296 -31.45 32.59 -32.27
C VAL A 296 -30.83 31.21 -32.38
N LEU A 297 -31.45 30.30 -33.13
CA LEU A 297 -30.91 28.97 -33.37
C LEU A 297 -29.52 29.02 -34.03
N SER A 298 -29.36 29.86 -35.06
CA SER A 298 -28.09 30.00 -35.78
C SER A 298 -26.92 30.53 -34.95
N ARG A 299 -27.20 31.16 -33.80
CA ARG A 299 -26.19 31.66 -32.85
C ARG A 299 -25.76 30.60 -31.83
N ASN A 300 -26.48 29.49 -31.75
CA ASN A 300 -26.19 28.39 -30.83
C ASN A 300 -25.64 27.20 -31.63
N ALA A 301 -24.31 27.16 -31.79
CA ALA A 301 -23.62 26.11 -32.56
C ALA A 301 -23.90 24.69 -32.04
N SER A 302 -24.18 24.57 -30.75
CA SER A 302 -24.51 23.30 -30.07
C SER A 302 -25.90 22.73 -30.40
N VAL A 303 -26.73 23.41 -31.19
CA VAL A 303 -28.09 22.96 -31.51
C VAL A 303 -28.22 22.58 -32.98
N LEU A 304 -28.32 21.28 -33.25
CA LEU A 304 -28.46 20.75 -34.61
C LEU A 304 -29.82 21.12 -35.24
N ARG A 305 -30.91 20.98 -34.48
CA ARG A 305 -32.29 21.33 -34.88
C ARG A 305 -33.09 21.75 -33.65
N ALA A 306 -34.02 22.68 -33.85
CA ALA A 306 -35.01 23.05 -32.82
C ALA A 306 -36.34 23.45 -33.46
N LYS A 307 -37.43 23.26 -32.73
CA LYS A 307 -38.79 23.70 -33.11
C LYS A 307 -39.36 24.52 -31.96
N ALA A 308 -40.11 25.56 -32.31
CA ALA A 308 -40.79 26.41 -31.36
C ALA A 308 -42.31 26.36 -31.56
N ASP A 309 -43.02 26.06 -30.48
CA ASP A 309 -44.48 26.08 -30.43
C ASP A 309 -44.95 27.16 -29.45
N ILE A 310 -45.84 28.04 -29.90
CA ILE A 310 -46.35 29.17 -29.10
C ILE A 310 -47.83 28.91 -28.83
N ARG A 311 -48.21 28.90 -27.55
CA ARG A 311 -49.59 28.78 -27.11
C ARG A 311 -50.06 30.06 -26.39
N PRO A 312 -51.27 30.56 -26.67
CA PRO A 312 -52.18 30.08 -27.71
C PRO A 312 -51.71 30.44 -29.13
N MET A 313 -52.09 29.64 -30.14
CA MET A 313 -51.53 29.70 -31.51
C MET A 313 -51.71 31.04 -32.23
N TRP A 314 -52.59 31.93 -31.76
CA TRP A 314 -52.77 33.28 -32.32
C TRP A 314 -51.69 34.28 -31.90
N LYS A 315 -50.84 33.95 -30.91
CA LYS A 315 -49.70 34.79 -30.52
C LYS A 315 -48.55 34.59 -31.51
N ARG A 316 -47.96 35.70 -31.97
CA ARG A 316 -46.86 35.71 -32.96
C ARG A 316 -45.47 35.89 -32.35
N SER A 317 -45.39 36.18 -31.05
CA SER A 317 -44.13 36.37 -30.32
C SER A 317 -44.07 35.49 -29.09
N PHE A 318 -42.85 35.15 -28.69
CA PHE A 318 -42.57 34.47 -27.43
C PHE A 318 -43.00 35.36 -26.25
N PRO A 319 -43.38 34.78 -25.10
CA PRO A 319 -43.67 35.53 -23.89
C PRO A 319 -42.49 36.40 -23.44
N GLU A 320 -42.77 37.52 -22.77
CA GLU A 320 -41.75 38.35 -22.10
C GLU A 320 -41.32 37.78 -20.74
N ASP A 321 -42.08 36.81 -20.24
CA ASP A 321 -41.85 36.15 -18.96
C ASP A 321 -41.11 34.82 -19.19
N PRO A 322 -39.88 34.65 -18.66
CA PRO A 322 -39.08 33.44 -18.85
C PRO A 322 -39.72 32.18 -18.24
N GLU A 323 -40.59 32.32 -17.23
CA GLU A 323 -41.30 31.17 -16.64
C GLU A 323 -42.33 30.57 -17.61
N LYS A 324 -42.74 31.31 -18.64
CA LYS A 324 -43.67 30.85 -19.68
C LYS A 324 -42.97 30.21 -20.88
N ILE A 325 -41.64 30.05 -20.82
CA ILE A 325 -40.85 29.37 -21.84
C ILE A 325 -40.26 28.09 -21.24
N SER A 326 -40.54 26.96 -21.89
CA SER A 326 -39.97 25.66 -21.57
C SER A 326 -39.03 25.23 -22.70
N VAL A 327 -37.83 24.79 -22.34
CA VAL A 327 -36.84 24.21 -23.26
C VAL A 327 -36.80 22.73 -22.93
N ILE A 328 -36.92 21.89 -23.96
CA ILE A 328 -36.94 20.44 -23.83
C ILE A 328 -35.89 19.89 -24.80
N LEU A 329 -34.88 19.22 -24.24
CA LEU A 329 -33.91 18.45 -25.00
C LEU A 329 -34.55 17.12 -25.42
N VAL A 330 -34.47 16.81 -26.70
CA VAL A 330 -34.99 15.56 -27.27
C VAL A 330 -33.92 14.91 -28.16
N ASP A 331 -33.82 13.58 -28.08
CA ASP A 331 -32.91 12.82 -28.94
C ASP A 331 -33.41 12.76 -30.39
N GLU A 332 -34.74 12.78 -30.57
CA GLU A 332 -35.41 12.84 -31.87
C GLU A 332 -36.51 13.90 -31.88
N MET A 333 -36.63 14.62 -32.99
CA MET A 333 -37.67 15.63 -33.15
C MET A 333 -39.04 14.97 -33.26
N PRO A 334 -40.06 15.43 -32.52
CA PRO A 334 -41.41 14.87 -32.62
C PRO A 334 -41.95 15.03 -34.04
N THR A 335 -42.44 13.93 -34.61
CA THR A 335 -43.14 13.92 -35.90
C THR A 335 -44.44 14.71 -35.79
N GLU A 336 -44.74 15.53 -36.80
CA GLU A 336 -45.93 16.39 -36.80
C GLU A 336 -47.21 15.53 -36.79
N GLU A 337 -48.09 15.79 -35.82
CA GLU A 337 -49.54 15.57 -35.92
C GLU A 337 -50.22 16.83 -36.46
#